data_AF-A0A949LS03-F1
#
_entry.id   AF-A0A949LS03-F1
#
_cell.length_a   1.000
_cell.length_b   1.000
_cell.length_c   1.000
_cell.angle_alpha   90.00
_cell.angle_beta   90.00
_cell.angle_gamma   90.00
#
_symmetry.space_group_name_H-M   'P 1'
#
loop_
_entity.id
_entity.type
_entity.pdbx_description
1 polymer ?
#
loop_
_entity_poly.entity_id
_entity_poly.type
_entity_poly.pdbx_seq_one_letter_code
_entity_poly.pdbx_strand_id
1 'polypeptide(L)'
;MQQNQLHKFCIAPMMEWSDRHCRVLHRLLSARARLYTEMVTAMAVIRGDRERLLGYDAREHPVALQMGGAEPAQLAEAAKIGADFGYDEINLNVGCPSDRVQSGRFGACLMREPKLVAECVDAMRAVVSIPVTVKCRLGVDNQEPAEALRALISASKAAGADTFIVHARKAWLEGLSPKENRDVPPLDYDLVYAVKRENPALT
;
A
#
# COMPACT_ATOMS: atom_id res chain seq x y z
N MET A 1 8.79 -18.02 -10.31
CA MET A 1 7.48 -18.33 -9.69
C MET A 1 6.45 -17.43 -10.34
N GLN A 2 5.23 -17.90 -10.64
CA GLN A 2 4.17 -17.00 -11.12
C GLN A 2 3.94 -15.90 -10.08
N GLN A 3 3.85 -14.64 -10.51
CA GLN A 3 3.71 -13.44 -9.68
C GLN A 3 2.59 -13.58 -8.63
N ASN A 4 1.51 -14.26 -9.00
CA ASN A 4 0.34 -14.56 -8.17
C ASN A 4 0.61 -15.48 -6.95
N GLN A 5 1.75 -16.17 -6.86
CA GLN A 5 2.12 -17.01 -5.71
C GLN A 5 2.65 -16.18 -4.53
N LEU A 6 3.21 -14.99 -4.77
CA LEU A 6 3.90 -14.18 -3.77
C LEU A 6 2.95 -13.39 -2.85
N HIS A 7 1.69 -13.20 -3.25
CA HIS A 7 0.69 -12.44 -2.49
C HIS A 7 -0.44 -13.30 -1.92
N LYS A 8 -0.35 -14.64 -2.03
CA LYS A 8 -1.35 -15.58 -1.45
C LYS A 8 -1.55 -15.39 0.05
N PHE A 9 -0.49 -15.06 0.77
CA PHE A 9 -0.53 -14.77 2.20
C PHE A 9 0.49 -13.67 2.53
N CYS A 10 -0.03 -12.57 3.08
CA CYS A 10 0.75 -11.40 3.45
C CYS A 10 0.46 -11.03 4.89
N ILE A 11 1.47 -10.57 5.62
CA ILE A 11 1.26 -9.88 6.90
C ILE A 11 1.06 -8.40 6.61
N ALA A 12 -0.02 -7.81 7.14
CA ALA A 12 -0.37 -6.43 6.86
C ALA A 12 0.67 -5.43 7.39
N PRO A 13 0.86 -4.28 6.72
CA PRO A 13 1.61 -3.15 7.26
C PRO A 13 0.82 -2.53 8.42
N MET A 14 1.46 -2.42 9.58
CA MET A 14 0.84 -1.99 10.83
C MET A 14 1.80 -1.07 11.60
N MET A 15 1.50 0.23 11.64
CA MET A 15 2.23 1.22 12.44
C MET A 15 2.37 0.78 13.88
N GLU A 16 3.58 0.86 14.43
CA GLU A 16 3.99 0.44 15.78
C GLU A 16 3.92 -1.07 16.04
N TRP A 17 3.73 -1.89 15.00
CA TRP A 17 3.72 -3.36 15.11
C TRP A 17 4.70 -4.00 14.15
N SER A 18 4.57 -3.76 12.84
CA SER A 18 5.35 -4.45 11.80
C SER A 18 6.75 -3.86 11.61
N ASP A 19 7.44 -3.56 12.70
CA ASP A 19 8.85 -3.14 12.70
C ASP A 19 9.77 -4.31 12.29
N ARG A 20 11.07 -4.05 12.11
CA ARG A 20 12.04 -5.09 11.71
C ARG A 20 12.14 -6.25 12.71
N HIS A 21 11.95 -6.01 14.00
CA HIS A 21 12.03 -7.04 15.02
C HIS A 21 10.81 -7.96 14.96
N CYS A 22 9.61 -7.40 14.83
CA CYS A 22 8.38 -8.15 14.67
C CYS A 22 8.35 -8.91 13.33
N ARG A 23 8.86 -8.31 12.25
CA ARG A 23 8.96 -8.99 10.95
C ARG A 23 9.91 -10.20 10.99
N VAL A 24 11.02 -10.12 11.73
CA VAL A 24 11.86 -11.31 11.99
C VAL A 24 11.07 -12.39 12.72
N LEU A 25 10.29 -12.05 13.74
CA LEU A 25 9.41 -13.01 14.40
C LEU A 25 8.41 -13.65 13.43
N HIS A 26 7.74 -12.84 12.60
CA HIS A 26 6.82 -13.36 11.57
C HIS A 26 7.51 -14.31 10.58
N ARG A 27 8.76 -14.03 10.20
CA ARG A 27 9.55 -14.92 9.34
C ARG A 27 9.85 -16.27 10.00
N LEU A 28 10.08 -16.30 11.32
CA LEU A 28 10.25 -17.56 12.06
C LEU A 28 8.97 -18.41 12.05
N LEU A 29 7.79 -17.78 11.98
CA LEU A 29 6.50 -18.47 11.92
C LEU A 29 6.13 -18.92 10.50
N SER A 30 6.57 -18.19 9.47
CA SER A 30 6.32 -18.54 8.07
C SER A 30 7.47 -18.15 7.15
N ALA A 31 8.02 -19.15 6.47
CA ALA A 31 9.03 -18.96 5.43
C ALA A 31 8.45 -18.40 4.10
N ARG A 32 7.13 -18.31 3.96
CA ARG A 32 6.47 -17.98 2.68
C ARG A 32 5.65 -16.69 2.70
N ALA A 33 5.30 -16.18 3.87
CA ALA A 33 4.52 -14.95 3.96
C ALA A 33 5.33 -13.78 3.37
N ARG A 34 4.67 -12.95 2.56
CA ARG A 34 5.20 -11.62 2.22
C ARG A 34 5.00 -10.71 3.42
N LEU A 35 6.08 -10.06 3.85
CA LEU A 35 6.06 -9.12 4.95
C LEU A 35 5.94 -7.70 4.40
N TYR A 36 5.28 -6.81 5.14
CA TYR A 36 5.25 -5.39 4.83
C TYR A 36 5.84 -4.61 6.01
N THR A 37 6.58 -3.56 5.72
CA THR A 37 7.03 -2.60 6.73
C THR A 37 5.87 -1.86 7.37
N GLU A 38 6.14 -1.14 8.44
CA GLU A 38 5.32 0.03 8.78
C GLU A 38 5.28 1.03 7.60
N MET A 39 4.26 1.88 7.56
CA MET A 39 4.20 2.94 6.56
C MET A 39 5.22 4.02 6.87
N VAL A 40 6.14 4.29 5.93
CA VAL A 40 7.11 5.39 6.02
C VAL A 40 6.74 6.45 4.99
N THR A 41 6.82 7.74 5.35
CA THR A 41 6.50 8.79 4.37
C THR A 41 7.65 8.99 3.37
N ALA A 42 7.33 9.34 2.12
CA ALA A 42 8.34 9.60 1.08
C ALA A 42 9.37 10.63 1.55
N MET A 43 8.92 11.71 2.20
CA MET A 43 9.79 12.74 2.76
C MET A 43 10.71 12.23 3.88
N ALA A 44 10.24 11.31 4.73
CA ALA A 44 11.09 10.69 5.74
C ALA A 44 12.15 9.79 5.11
N VAL A 45 11.83 9.06 4.04
CA VAL A 45 12.81 8.29 3.27
C VAL A 45 13.88 9.18 2.63
N ILE A 46 13.46 10.30 2.05
CA ILE A 46 14.37 11.23 1.34
C ILE A 46 15.31 11.92 2.33
N ARG A 47 14.79 12.47 3.44
CA ARG A 47 15.53 13.39 4.32
C ARG A 47 15.93 12.82 5.68
N GLY A 48 15.33 11.71 6.08
CA GLY A 48 15.52 11.13 7.41
C GLY A 48 16.70 10.18 7.51
N ASP A 49 16.82 9.56 8.69
CA ASP A 49 17.77 8.49 8.96
C ASP A 49 17.29 7.19 8.32
N ARG A 50 17.85 6.89 7.14
CA ARG A 50 17.43 5.75 6.30
C ARG A 50 17.72 4.41 6.94
N GLU A 51 18.83 4.24 7.66
CA GLU A 51 19.13 2.95 8.30
C GLU A 51 18.12 2.65 9.41
N ARG A 52 17.74 3.67 10.18
CA ARG A 52 16.69 3.52 11.19
C ARG A 52 15.31 3.26 10.58
N LEU A 53 14.98 3.93 9.46
CA LEU A 53 13.65 3.88 8.85
C LEU A 53 13.45 2.68 7.92
N LEU A 54 14.49 2.24 7.22
CA LEU A 54 14.43 1.26 6.14
C LEU A 54 15.26 0.01 6.40
N GLY A 55 16.16 0.00 7.39
CA GLY A 55 16.98 -1.16 7.68
C GLY A 55 16.15 -2.39 8.03
N TYR A 56 16.59 -3.55 7.55
CA TYR A 56 15.96 -4.85 7.76
C TYR A 56 17.03 -5.96 7.84
N ASP A 57 16.70 -7.09 8.46
CA ASP A 57 17.52 -8.31 8.44
C ASP A 57 17.25 -9.09 7.15
N ALA A 58 18.29 -9.59 6.47
CA ALA A 58 18.17 -10.31 5.19
C ALA A 58 17.19 -11.50 5.23
N ARG A 59 16.91 -12.09 6.39
CA ARG A 59 15.91 -13.16 6.55
C ARG A 59 14.48 -12.68 6.29
N GLU A 60 14.21 -11.38 6.39
CA GLU A 60 12.87 -10.81 6.21
C GLU A 60 12.33 -11.01 4.78
N HIS A 61 13.18 -11.27 3.79
CA HIS A 61 12.73 -11.53 2.42
C HIS A 61 11.76 -12.73 2.29
N PRO A 62 10.68 -12.62 1.48
CA PRO A 62 10.27 -11.42 0.74
C PRO A 62 9.60 -10.35 1.63
N VAL A 63 10.04 -9.09 1.49
CA VAL A 63 9.57 -7.92 2.23
C VAL A 63 9.30 -6.73 1.30
N ALA A 64 8.14 -6.09 1.49
CA ALA A 64 7.70 -4.91 0.77
C ALA A 64 7.79 -3.65 1.65
N LEU A 65 8.30 -2.56 1.08
CA LEU A 65 8.33 -1.25 1.72
C LEU A 65 7.02 -0.51 1.43
N GLN A 66 6.25 -0.19 2.47
CA GLN A 66 5.06 0.64 2.32
C GLN A 66 5.38 2.13 2.46
N MET A 67 5.02 2.91 1.44
CA MET A 67 5.22 4.35 1.38
C MET A 67 3.92 5.13 1.53
N GLY A 68 3.98 6.26 2.25
CA GLY A 68 2.95 7.29 2.27
C GLY A 68 3.43 8.55 1.56
N GLY A 69 2.63 9.07 0.63
CA GLY A 69 2.91 10.31 -0.09
C GLY A 69 1.87 10.58 -1.16
N ALA A 70 1.94 11.76 -1.78
CA ALA A 70 1.02 12.17 -2.86
C ALA A 70 1.70 13.06 -3.92
N GLU A 71 3.01 13.28 -3.81
CA GLU A 71 3.78 14.05 -4.78
C GLU A 71 4.58 13.07 -5.65
N PRO A 72 4.26 12.92 -6.96
CA PRO A 72 4.87 11.93 -7.82
C PRO A 72 6.41 11.95 -7.82
N ALA A 73 7.02 13.14 -7.86
CA ALA A 73 8.49 13.26 -7.87
C ALA A 73 9.13 12.76 -6.57
N GLN A 74 8.53 13.09 -5.42
CA GLN A 74 9.03 12.63 -4.12
C GLN A 74 8.84 11.12 -3.94
N LEU A 75 7.69 10.59 -4.39
CA LEU A 75 7.45 9.16 -4.35
C LEU A 75 8.41 8.39 -5.25
N ALA A 76 8.73 8.89 -6.43
CA ALA A 76 9.75 8.30 -7.31
C ALA A 76 11.13 8.26 -6.64
N GLU A 77 11.59 9.37 -6.06
CA GLU A 77 12.86 9.40 -5.35
C GLU A 77 12.89 8.42 -4.17
N ALA A 78 11.83 8.40 -3.35
CA ALA A 78 11.71 7.47 -2.24
C ALA A 78 11.65 6.00 -2.69
N ALA A 79 10.90 5.69 -3.75
CA ALA A 79 10.82 4.37 -4.37
C ALA A 79 12.19 3.88 -4.82
N LYS A 80 12.96 4.76 -5.48
CA LYS A 80 14.33 4.46 -5.88
C LYS A 80 15.22 4.14 -4.67
N ILE A 81 15.17 4.95 -3.62
CA ILE A 81 15.92 4.69 -2.38
C ILE A 81 15.53 3.35 -1.77
N GLY A 82 14.23 3.03 -1.73
CA GLY A 82 13.73 1.74 -1.24
C GLY A 82 14.23 0.56 -2.07
N ALA A 83 14.18 0.66 -3.39
CA ALA A 83 14.70 -0.37 -4.29
C ALA A 83 16.22 -0.55 -4.13
N ASP A 84 16.97 0.54 -4.03
CA ASP A 84 18.42 0.52 -3.82
C ASP A 84 18.79 -0.05 -2.42
N PHE A 85 17.90 0.02 -1.43
CA PHE A 85 18.01 -0.67 -0.14
C PHE A 85 17.80 -2.19 -0.23
N GLY A 86 17.23 -2.69 -1.33
CA GLY A 86 17.05 -4.12 -1.60
C GLY A 86 15.65 -4.67 -1.36
N TYR A 87 14.63 -3.83 -1.13
CA TYR A 87 13.25 -4.30 -0.97
C TYR A 87 12.73 -5.04 -2.22
N ASP A 88 11.85 -6.02 -2.03
CA ASP A 88 11.29 -6.82 -3.13
C ASP A 88 10.10 -6.15 -3.84
N GLU A 89 9.54 -5.09 -3.23
CA GLU A 89 8.33 -4.40 -3.68
C GLU A 89 8.22 -3.04 -3.02
N ILE A 90 7.73 -2.05 -3.78
CA ILE A 90 7.28 -0.76 -3.26
C ILE A 90 5.75 -0.74 -3.24
N ASN A 91 5.15 -0.52 -2.07
CA ASN A 91 3.69 -0.47 -1.92
C ASN A 91 3.22 0.94 -1.56
N LEU A 92 2.32 1.51 -2.35
CA LEU A 92 1.71 2.82 -2.08
C LEU A 92 0.51 2.68 -1.14
N ASN A 93 0.53 3.41 -0.03
CA ASN A 93 -0.60 3.48 0.89
C ASN A 93 -1.66 4.47 0.39
N VAL A 94 -2.83 3.94 0.04
CA VAL A 94 -4.05 4.67 -0.34
C VAL A 94 -5.20 4.26 0.60
N GLY A 95 -4.89 3.98 1.88
CA GLY A 95 -5.87 3.33 2.78
C GLY A 95 -5.82 3.74 4.25
N CYS A 96 -4.81 4.50 4.70
CA CYS A 96 -4.75 5.00 6.08
C CYS A 96 -5.70 6.20 6.28
N PRO A 97 -6.69 6.13 7.20
CA PRO A 97 -7.66 7.20 7.40
C PRO A 97 -7.25 8.23 8.47
N SER A 98 -6.09 8.09 9.12
CA SER A 98 -5.72 8.94 10.27
C SER A 98 -5.53 10.42 9.91
N ASP A 99 -5.87 11.33 10.82
CA ASP A 99 -5.78 12.79 10.64
C ASP A 99 -4.37 13.29 10.25
N ARG A 100 -3.31 12.68 10.82
CA ARG A 100 -1.90 12.99 10.47
C ARG A 100 -1.59 12.72 8.99
N VAL A 101 -2.30 11.78 8.40
CA VAL A 101 -2.12 11.36 7.00
C VAL A 101 -2.98 12.23 6.08
N GLN A 102 -4.17 12.62 6.53
CA GLN A 102 -5.03 13.56 5.82
C GLN A 102 -4.40 14.96 5.71
N SER A 103 -3.82 15.46 6.81
CA SER A 103 -3.10 16.76 6.83
C SER A 103 -1.88 16.77 5.91
N GLY A 104 -1.23 15.62 5.70
CA GLY A 104 -0.17 15.45 4.70
C GLY A 104 -0.67 15.14 3.28
N ARG A 105 -1.99 15.07 3.07
CA ARG A 105 -2.66 14.72 1.80
C ARG A 105 -2.27 13.35 1.21
N PHE A 106 -2.01 12.34 2.03
CA PHE A 106 -1.76 10.97 1.56
C PHE A 106 -2.70 9.96 2.21
N GLY A 107 -2.59 8.66 1.88
CA GLY A 107 -3.44 7.61 2.47
C GLY A 107 -4.86 7.58 1.92
N ALA A 108 -5.86 7.32 2.76
CA ALA A 108 -7.23 7.05 2.30
C ALA A 108 -7.89 8.22 1.57
N CYS A 109 -7.48 9.48 1.82
CA CYS A 109 -8.03 10.63 1.10
C CYS A 109 -7.76 10.55 -0.41
N LEU A 110 -6.68 9.87 -0.83
CA LEU A 110 -6.34 9.66 -2.24
C LEU A 110 -7.33 8.75 -2.98
N MET A 111 -8.25 8.06 -2.28
CA MET A 111 -9.39 7.37 -2.91
C MET A 111 -10.30 8.34 -3.71
N ARG A 112 -10.24 9.65 -3.41
CA ARG A 112 -10.94 10.70 -4.16
C ARG A 112 -10.17 11.17 -5.39
N GLU A 113 -8.89 10.84 -5.49
CA GLU A 113 -7.98 11.34 -6.53
C GLU A 113 -7.34 10.19 -7.35
N PRO A 114 -8.11 9.28 -7.99
CA PRO A 114 -7.54 8.16 -8.78
C PRO A 114 -6.48 8.54 -9.81
N LYS A 115 -6.62 9.70 -10.46
CA LYS A 115 -5.66 10.21 -11.44
C LYS A 115 -4.30 10.51 -10.80
N LEU A 116 -4.31 11.18 -9.65
CA LEU A 116 -3.08 11.47 -8.89
C LEU A 116 -2.40 10.18 -8.42
N VAL A 117 -3.19 9.19 -7.98
CA VAL A 117 -2.62 7.87 -7.62
C VAL A 117 -1.94 7.22 -8.82
N ALA A 118 -2.55 7.29 -10.01
CA ALA A 118 -1.94 6.78 -11.24
C ALA A 118 -0.65 7.53 -11.61
N GLU A 119 -0.62 8.87 -11.50
CA GLU A 119 0.60 9.68 -11.69
C GLU A 119 1.72 9.29 -10.72
N CYS A 120 1.37 9.05 -9.44
CA CYS A 120 2.31 8.57 -8.44
C CYS A 120 2.86 7.19 -8.78
N VAL A 121 2.00 6.25 -9.18
CA VAL A 121 2.38 4.89 -9.60
C VAL A 121 3.31 4.94 -10.80
N ASP A 122 2.97 5.71 -11.83
CA ASP A 122 3.77 5.84 -13.05
C ASP A 122 5.18 6.39 -12.73
N ALA A 123 5.25 7.46 -11.95
CA ALA A 123 6.51 8.08 -11.54
C ALA A 123 7.42 7.12 -10.75
N MET A 124 6.85 6.34 -9.81
CA MET A 124 7.60 5.32 -9.07
C MET A 124 8.11 4.20 -9.98
N ARG A 125 7.25 3.68 -10.86
CA ARG A 125 7.60 2.59 -11.79
C ARG A 125 8.68 3.01 -12.79
N ALA A 126 8.70 4.27 -13.19
CA ALA A 126 9.70 4.79 -14.12
C ALA A 126 11.13 4.69 -13.59
N VAL A 127 11.33 4.56 -12.27
CA VAL A 127 12.65 4.61 -11.63
C VAL A 127 13.06 3.32 -10.88
N VAL A 128 12.19 2.31 -10.84
CA VAL A 128 12.49 1.01 -10.19
C VAL A 128 12.15 -0.18 -11.10
N SER A 129 12.89 -1.28 -10.95
CA SER A 129 12.62 -2.54 -11.67
C SER A 129 11.75 -3.52 -10.88
N ILE A 130 11.62 -3.33 -9.56
CA ILE A 130 10.76 -4.14 -8.68
C ILE A 130 9.28 -3.72 -8.81
N PRO A 131 8.32 -4.57 -8.43
CA PRO A 131 6.91 -4.23 -8.49
C PRO A 131 6.55 -3.00 -7.66
N VAL A 132 5.69 -2.14 -8.23
CA VAL A 132 5.01 -1.05 -7.53
C VAL A 132 3.53 -1.42 -7.39
N THR A 133 3.06 -1.55 -6.17
CA THR A 133 1.70 -2.06 -5.85
C THR A 133 0.91 -1.03 -5.07
N VAL A 134 -0.42 -1.20 -5.00
CA VAL A 134 -1.30 -0.26 -4.31
C VAL A 134 -2.07 -0.97 -3.20
N LYS A 135 -2.03 -0.42 -1.98
CA LYS A 135 -2.90 -0.87 -0.88
C LYS A 135 -3.99 0.17 -0.60
N CYS A 136 -5.24 -0.20 -0.79
CA CYS A 136 -6.37 0.73 -0.73
C CYS A 136 -7.53 0.22 0.14
N ARG A 137 -8.61 1.00 0.16
CA ARG A 137 -9.93 0.65 0.72
C ARG A 137 -10.96 0.56 -0.40
N LEU A 138 -12.21 0.24 -0.06
CA LEU A 138 -13.29 0.21 -1.05
C LEU A 138 -13.74 1.61 -1.51
N GLY A 139 -13.49 2.64 -0.69
CA GLY A 139 -13.89 4.03 -0.92
C GLY A 139 -13.82 4.83 0.38
N VAL A 140 -14.03 6.15 0.29
CA VAL A 140 -14.13 7.02 1.47
C VAL A 140 -15.47 7.73 1.59
N ASP A 141 -15.90 7.96 2.84
CA ASP A 141 -17.06 8.77 3.21
C ASP A 141 -18.30 8.40 2.39
N ASN A 142 -18.84 9.33 1.60
CA ASN A 142 -20.05 9.14 0.80
C ASN A 142 -19.80 8.55 -0.60
N GLN A 143 -18.56 8.18 -0.95
CA GLN A 143 -18.32 7.51 -2.24
C GLN A 143 -19.04 6.17 -2.30
N GLU A 144 -19.59 5.85 -3.47
CA GLU A 144 -20.13 4.52 -3.73
C GLU A 144 -18.98 3.52 -3.92
N PRO A 145 -18.84 2.48 -3.07
CA PRO A 145 -17.68 1.59 -3.07
C PRO A 145 -17.42 0.92 -4.42
N ALA A 146 -18.50 0.50 -5.10
CA ALA A 146 -18.42 -0.17 -6.38
C ALA A 146 -17.77 0.73 -7.46
N GLU A 147 -18.08 2.03 -7.45
CA GLU A 147 -17.56 2.99 -8.41
C GLU A 147 -16.14 3.42 -8.03
N ALA A 148 -15.93 3.76 -6.76
CA ALA A 148 -14.65 4.28 -6.27
C ALA A 148 -13.50 3.27 -6.44
N LEU A 149 -13.73 2.01 -6.04
CA LEU A 149 -12.71 0.97 -6.15
C LEU A 149 -12.34 0.70 -7.63
N ARG A 150 -13.35 0.62 -8.52
CA ARG A 150 -13.12 0.40 -9.95
C ARG A 150 -12.39 1.56 -10.61
N ALA A 151 -12.74 2.81 -10.26
CA ALA A 151 -12.06 3.99 -10.77
C ALA A 151 -10.58 4.00 -10.37
N LEU A 152 -10.27 3.71 -9.10
CA LEU A 152 -8.89 3.63 -8.61
C LEU A 152 -8.09 2.54 -9.32
N ILE A 153 -8.65 1.33 -9.40
CA ILE A 153 -7.98 0.18 -10.04
C ILE A 153 -7.77 0.45 -11.53
N SER A 154 -8.77 0.98 -12.23
CA SER A 154 -8.67 1.30 -13.65
C SER A 154 -7.55 2.30 -13.93
N ALA A 155 -7.50 3.41 -13.18
CA ALA A 155 -6.47 4.43 -13.33
C ALA A 155 -5.07 3.89 -13.01
N SER A 156 -4.91 3.21 -11.87
CA SER A 156 -3.60 2.69 -11.43
C SER A 156 -3.09 1.56 -12.34
N LYS A 157 -4.01 0.73 -12.87
CA LYS A 157 -3.70 -0.29 -13.87
C LYS A 157 -3.22 0.31 -15.18
N ALA A 158 -3.82 1.42 -15.62
CA ALA A 158 -3.37 2.13 -16.82
C ALA A 158 -1.93 2.68 -16.65
N ALA A 159 -1.55 3.07 -15.43
CA ALA A 159 -0.17 3.41 -15.06
C ALA A 159 0.76 2.19 -14.85
N GLY A 160 0.24 0.97 -15.01
CA GLY A 160 0.98 -0.28 -14.97
C GLY A 160 1.10 -0.95 -13.59
N ALA A 161 0.32 -0.55 -12.59
CA ALA A 161 0.16 -1.37 -11.38
C ALA A 161 -0.61 -2.65 -11.72
N ASP A 162 -0.09 -3.80 -11.31
CA ASP A 162 -0.69 -5.11 -11.56
C ASP A 162 -1.22 -5.80 -10.30
N THR A 163 -0.92 -5.25 -9.11
CA THR A 163 -1.22 -5.88 -7.82
C THR A 163 -1.91 -4.89 -6.87
N PHE A 164 -3.04 -5.30 -6.31
CA PHE A 164 -3.87 -4.47 -5.43
C PHE A 164 -4.22 -5.18 -4.12
N ILE A 165 -3.83 -4.58 -3.00
CA ILE A 165 -4.15 -5.08 -1.66
C ILE A 165 -5.36 -4.28 -1.15
N VAL A 166 -6.55 -4.88 -1.23
CA VAL A 166 -7.79 -4.21 -0.85
C VAL A 166 -8.16 -4.54 0.60
N HIS A 167 -8.14 -3.54 1.47
CA HIS A 167 -8.84 -3.67 2.74
C HIS A 167 -10.34 -3.50 2.44
N ALA A 168 -11.08 -4.61 2.52
CA ALA A 168 -12.47 -4.75 2.07
C ALA A 168 -13.51 -4.00 2.93
N ARG A 169 -13.21 -2.76 3.36
CA ARG A 169 -14.10 -1.84 4.07
C ARG A 169 -13.93 -0.44 3.49
N LYS A 170 -14.94 0.41 3.65
CA LYS A 170 -14.77 1.86 3.46
C LYS A 170 -13.87 2.45 4.55
N ALA A 171 -13.40 3.67 4.35
CA ALA A 171 -12.95 4.54 5.43
C ALA A 171 -13.88 5.73 5.59
N TRP A 172 -14.07 6.16 6.83
CA TRP A 172 -14.60 7.47 7.16
C TRP A 172 -13.43 8.34 7.57
N LEU A 173 -13.25 9.45 6.85
CA LEU A 173 -12.18 10.40 7.10
C LEU A 173 -12.54 11.34 8.27
N GLU A 174 -13.82 11.47 8.57
CA GLU A 174 -14.31 12.24 9.70
C GLU A 174 -15.18 11.37 10.62
N GLY A 175 -15.17 11.69 11.91
CA GLY A 175 -16.07 11.08 12.89
C GLY A 175 -15.68 9.69 13.41
N LEU A 176 -14.70 9.00 12.81
CA LEU A 176 -14.20 7.70 13.30
C LEU A 176 -12.68 7.74 13.53
N SER A 177 -12.24 7.22 14.67
CA SER A 177 -10.81 6.97 14.92
C SER A 177 -10.24 5.92 13.94
N PRO A 178 -8.90 5.82 13.79
CA PRO A 178 -8.29 4.76 12.98
C PRO A 178 -8.65 3.34 13.40
N LYS A 179 -8.94 3.12 14.69
CA LYS A 179 -9.38 1.83 15.22
C LYS A 179 -10.82 1.54 14.79
N GLU A 180 -11.74 2.48 15.02
CA GLU A 180 -13.14 2.33 14.61
C GLU A 180 -13.28 2.16 13.11
N ASN A 181 -12.43 2.82 12.32
CA ASN A 181 -12.32 2.62 10.87
C ASN A 181 -11.95 1.20 10.43
N ARG A 182 -11.47 0.33 11.34
CA ARG A 182 -11.23 -1.09 11.08
C ARG A 182 -12.39 -1.98 11.54
N ASP A 183 -13.18 -1.50 12.49
CA ASP A 183 -14.16 -2.33 13.22
C ASP A 183 -15.61 -2.00 12.81
N VAL A 184 -15.94 -0.72 12.60
CA VAL A 184 -17.32 -0.22 12.42
C VAL A 184 -17.84 -0.37 10.97
N PRO A 185 -17.18 0.14 9.91
CA PRO A 185 -17.71 0.01 8.55
C PRO A 185 -17.71 -1.47 8.13
N PRO A 186 -18.79 -2.03 7.57
CA PRO A 186 -18.87 -3.47 7.30
C PRO A 186 -17.84 -3.93 6.26
N LEU A 187 -17.47 -5.22 6.34
CA LEU A 187 -16.68 -5.90 5.32
C LEU A 187 -17.54 -6.18 4.08
N ASP A 188 -16.94 -6.03 2.91
CA ASP A 188 -17.52 -6.43 1.63
C ASP A 188 -16.43 -7.09 0.77
N TYR A 189 -16.20 -8.39 1.03
CA TYR A 189 -15.28 -9.20 0.23
C TYR A 189 -15.87 -9.55 -1.14
N ASP A 190 -17.19 -9.59 -1.27
CA ASP A 190 -17.86 -9.94 -2.52
C ASP A 190 -17.58 -8.91 -3.61
N LEU A 191 -17.52 -7.63 -3.25
CA LEU A 191 -17.08 -6.58 -4.15
C LEU A 191 -15.63 -6.79 -4.62
N VAL A 192 -14.70 -7.15 -3.72
CA VAL A 192 -13.30 -7.43 -4.07
C VAL A 192 -13.23 -8.62 -5.06
N TYR A 193 -13.99 -9.68 -4.79
CA TYR A 193 -14.07 -10.84 -5.69
C TYR A 193 -14.69 -10.49 -7.04
N ALA A 194 -15.72 -9.63 -7.08
CA ALA A 194 -16.32 -9.16 -8.32
C ALA A 194 -15.32 -8.39 -9.17
N VAL A 195 -14.61 -7.42 -8.57
CA VAL A 195 -13.58 -6.65 -9.27
C VAL A 195 -12.43 -7.53 -9.76
N LYS A 196 -12.05 -8.56 -8.99
CA LYS A 196 -11.05 -9.55 -9.42
C LYS A 196 -11.52 -10.37 -10.63
N ARG A 197 -12.80 -10.78 -10.68
CA ARG A 197 -13.37 -11.48 -11.85
C ARG A 197 -13.39 -10.59 -13.10
N GLU A 198 -13.65 -9.30 -12.93
CA GLU A 198 -13.61 -8.30 -14.01
C GLU A 198 -12.16 -8.06 -14.51
N ASN A 199 -11.16 -8.34 -13.67
CA ASN A 199 -9.74 -8.10 -13.95
C ASN A 199 -8.89 -9.36 -13.72
N PRO A 200 -9.05 -10.41 -14.56
CA PRO A 200 -8.42 -11.71 -14.33
C PRO A 200 -6.89 -11.65 -14.32
N ALA A 201 -6.29 -10.70 -15.04
CA ALA A 201 -4.83 -10.52 -15.13
C ALA A 201 -4.18 -9.83 -13.93
N LEU A 202 -4.94 -9.13 -13.07
CA LEU A 202 -4.39 -8.47 -11.88
C LEU A 202 -4.05 -9.49 -10.79
N THR A 203 -3.30 -9.10 -9.77
CA THR A 203 -3.18 -9.84 -8.50
C THR A 203 -4.01 -9.14 -7.42
#